data_AF-A0A1V5NHC2-F1
#
_entry.id   AF-A0A1V5NHC2-F1
#
_cell.length_a   1.000
_cell.length_b   1.000
_cell.length_c   1.000
_cell.angle_alpha   90.00
_cell.angle_beta   90.00
_cell.angle_gamma   90.00
#
_symmetry.space_group_name_H-M   'P 1'
#
loop_
_entity.id
_entity.type
_entity.pdbx_description
1 polymer ?
#
loop_
_entity_poly.entity_id
_entity_poly.type
_entity_poly.pdbx_seq_one_letter_code
_entity_poly.pdbx_strand_id
1 'polypeptide(L)'
;MRTLIWKEWREQRLFFFLAVGFVIFYGIVLSIWPQVVGVKKGVPELIAIIILPLIFSVGIPTTSFTSDFTKKTLDFQLSNPVSSARIFWIKFLFNLALLFALILLAKLFLRISIDDYARYFWGPHDLSKKPLVIAIFFISILIIYSATCFSSLLLKNTLPAIICTPFILLFGILLVLPLIIVLFLISPYLAIFNFLLFSCHRAGYTTPTLGTHSAPVAGTHSAPPSGRHSAPVVGTHAAPPAGT
;
A
#
# COMPACT_ATOMS: atom_id res chain seq x y z
N MET A 1 12.74 -4.66 10.83
CA MET A 1 11.31 -4.65 10.43
C MET A 1 10.41 -3.98 11.44
N ARG A 2 10.51 -4.30 12.74
CA ARG A 2 9.67 -3.69 13.79
C ARG A 2 9.67 -2.15 13.78
N THR A 3 10.84 -1.54 13.57
CA THR A 3 11.00 -0.07 13.49
C THR A 3 10.25 0.57 12.32
N LEU A 4 10.22 -0.08 11.15
CA LEU A 4 9.48 0.38 9.96
C LEU A 4 7.97 0.30 10.17
N ILE A 5 7.48 -0.81 10.72
CA ILE A 5 6.05 -0.99 11.03
C ILE A 5 5.60 0.07 12.05
N TRP A 6 6.40 0.30 13.10
CA TRP A 6 6.11 1.32 14.10
C TRP A 6 6.12 2.74 13.54
N LYS A 7 7.02 3.03 12.59
CA LYS A 7 7.00 4.29 11.84
C LYS A 7 5.68 4.45 11.10
N GLU A 8 5.30 3.45 10.29
CA GLU A 8 4.09 3.54 9.46
C GLU A 8 2.82 3.70 10.32
N TRP A 9 2.73 2.98 11.44
CA TRP A 9 1.64 3.15 12.41
C TRP A 9 1.55 4.58 12.95
N ARG A 10 2.68 5.20 13.33
CA ARG A 10 2.67 6.57 13.86
C ARG A 10 2.24 7.61 12.81
N GLU A 11 2.55 7.38 11.55
CA GLU A 11 2.16 8.28 10.45
C GLU A 11 0.68 8.11 10.10
N GLN A 12 0.19 6.86 10.07
CA GLN A 12 -1.19 6.54 9.70
C GLN A 12 -2.20 6.72 10.85
N ARG A 13 -1.77 6.83 12.11
CA ARG A 13 -2.68 6.92 13.27
C ARG A 13 -3.74 8.03 13.14
N LEU A 14 -3.34 9.22 12.66
CA LEU A 14 -4.25 10.35 12.55
C LEU A 14 -5.29 10.10 11.46
N PHE A 15 -4.86 9.57 10.32
CA PHE A 15 -5.77 9.19 9.24
C PHE A 15 -6.73 8.10 9.69
N PHE A 16 -6.24 7.09 10.43
CA PHE A 16 -7.07 6.03 10.99
C PHE A 16 -8.17 6.61 11.89
N PHE A 17 -7.83 7.44 12.88
CA PHE A 17 -8.84 8.04 13.76
C PHE A 17 -9.82 8.95 13.01
N LEU A 18 -9.33 9.69 12.00
CA LEU A 18 -10.19 10.50 11.13
C LEU A 18 -11.18 9.61 10.36
N ALA A 19 -10.70 8.50 9.78
CA ALA A 19 -11.54 7.54 9.06
C ALA A 19 -12.57 6.87 9.98
N VAL A 20 -12.17 6.49 11.20
CA VAL A 20 -13.10 5.98 12.22
C VAL A 20 -14.16 7.02 12.57
N GLY A 21 -13.74 8.27 12.84
CA GLY A 21 -14.66 9.37 13.12
C GLY A 21 -15.64 9.60 11.96
N PHE A 22 -15.16 9.50 10.72
CA PHE A 22 -15.99 9.61 9.53
C PHE A 22 -16.99 8.46 9.39
N VAL A 23 -16.59 7.21 9.66
CA VAL A 23 -17.51 6.05 9.71
C VAL A 23 -18.63 6.28 10.72
N ILE A 24 -18.27 6.70 11.93
CA ILE A 24 -19.23 6.93 13.03
C ILE A 24 -20.18 8.07 12.66
N PHE A 25 -19.64 9.20 12.21
CA PHE A 25 -20.41 10.36 11.78
C PHE A 25 -21.41 9.98 10.67
N TYR A 26 -20.95 9.26 9.66
CA TYR A 26 -21.80 8.81 8.56
C TYR A 26 -22.88 7.85 9.04
N GLY A 27 -22.57 6.94 9.97
CA GLY A 27 -23.55 6.07 10.61
C GLY A 27 -24.65 6.83 11.37
N ILE A 28 -24.29 7.90 12.09
CA ILE A 28 -25.26 8.77 12.77
C ILE A 28 -26.16 9.48 11.75
N VAL A 29 -25.57 10.06 10.70
CA VAL A 29 -26.32 10.73 9.62
C VAL A 29 -27.31 9.77 8.98
N LEU A 30 -26.89 8.55 8.65
CA LEU A 30 -27.76 7.51 8.09
C LEU A 30 -28.88 7.08 9.03
N SER A 31 -28.64 7.11 10.35
CA SER A 31 -29.69 6.76 11.31
C SER A 31 -30.78 7.83 11.40
N ILE A 32 -30.43 9.10 11.21
CA ILE A 32 -31.35 10.24 11.29
C ILE A 32 -32.05 10.49 9.95
N TRP A 33 -31.34 10.31 8.84
CA TRP A 33 -31.79 10.69 7.48
C TRP A 33 -33.17 10.17 7.06
N PRO A 34 -33.52 8.88 7.27
CA PRO A 34 -34.83 8.36 6.87
C PRO A 34 -36.00 9.04 7.59
N GLN A 35 -35.77 9.54 8.80
CA GLN A 35 -36.79 10.24 9.59
C GLN A 35 -37.08 11.64 9.02
N VAL A 36 -36.07 12.28 8.43
CA VAL A 36 -36.17 13.65 7.92
C VAL A 36 -36.70 13.70 6.49
N VAL A 37 -36.22 12.82 5.61
CA VAL A 37 -36.47 12.92 4.15
C VAL A 37 -37.55 11.93 3.68
N GLY A 38 -38.00 11.00 4.53
CA GLY A 38 -39.01 10.00 4.15
C GLY A 38 -38.52 8.99 3.10
N VAL A 39 -37.20 8.87 2.92
CA VAL A 39 -36.60 7.90 1.98
C VAL A 39 -36.72 6.49 2.55
N LYS A 40 -37.02 5.52 1.68
CA LYS A 40 -37.02 4.10 2.05
C LYS A 40 -35.68 3.70 2.68
N LYS A 41 -35.74 3.04 3.83
CA LYS A 41 -34.56 2.43 4.47
C LYS A 41 -33.86 1.50 3.47
N GLY A 42 -32.52 1.49 3.48
CA GLY A 42 -31.69 0.64 2.63
C GLY A 42 -30.92 1.35 1.51
N VAL A 43 -31.50 2.34 0.82
CA VAL A 43 -30.78 3.05 -0.26
C VAL A 43 -29.53 3.80 0.25
N PRO A 44 -29.63 4.68 1.27
CA PRO A 44 -28.47 5.46 1.69
C PRO A 44 -27.42 4.59 2.41
N GLU A 45 -27.85 3.49 3.03
CA GLU A 45 -26.98 2.44 3.59
C GLU A 45 -26.17 1.72 2.50
N LEU A 46 -26.82 1.36 1.39
CA LEU A 46 -26.15 0.72 0.26
C LEU A 46 -25.13 1.66 -0.40
N ILE A 47 -25.49 2.93 -0.55
CA ILE A 47 -24.58 3.97 -1.04
C ILE A 47 -23.35 4.04 -0.12
N ALA A 48 -23.54 3.99 1.19
CA ALA A 48 -22.45 3.96 2.17
C ALA A 48 -21.50 2.79 1.96
N ILE A 49 -22.03 1.57 1.80
CA ILE A 49 -21.23 0.35 1.61
C ILE A 49 -20.33 0.46 0.39
N ILE A 50 -20.80 1.10 -0.67
CA ILE A 50 -20.02 1.21 -1.90
C ILE A 50 -19.03 2.37 -1.79
N ILE A 51 -19.49 3.54 -1.35
CA ILE A 51 -18.71 4.77 -1.37
C ILE A 51 -17.61 4.76 -0.31
N LEU A 52 -17.88 4.33 0.93
CA LEU A 52 -16.90 4.41 2.01
C LEU A 52 -15.63 3.60 1.70
N PRO A 53 -15.74 2.31 1.31
CA PRO A 53 -14.57 1.50 0.94
C PRO A 53 -13.83 2.04 -0.29
N LEU A 54 -14.54 2.68 -1.21
CA LEU A 54 -13.93 3.35 -2.36
C LEU A 54 -13.12 4.58 -1.95
N ILE A 55 -13.66 5.41 -1.03
CA ILE A 55 -12.91 6.53 -0.46
C ILE A 55 -11.68 6.03 0.29
N PHE A 56 -11.79 4.97 1.07
CA PHE A 56 -10.67 4.39 1.82
C PHE A 56 -9.62 3.74 0.92
N SER A 57 -10.04 3.03 -0.12
CA SER A 57 -9.13 2.38 -1.07
C SER A 57 -8.31 3.39 -1.86
N VAL A 58 -8.81 4.62 -2.02
CA VAL A 58 -8.06 5.72 -2.64
C VAL A 58 -7.24 6.50 -1.59
N GLY A 59 -7.87 6.94 -0.49
CA GLY A 59 -7.25 7.86 0.47
C GLY A 59 -6.06 7.27 1.24
N ILE A 60 -6.16 6.02 1.69
CA ILE A 60 -5.10 5.37 2.49
C ILE A 60 -3.79 5.24 1.69
N PRO A 61 -3.77 4.57 0.52
CA PRO A 61 -2.52 4.40 -0.22
C PRO A 61 -1.96 5.73 -0.70
N THR A 62 -2.80 6.68 -1.13
CA THR A 62 -2.29 7.98 -1.58
C THR A 62 -1.56 8.69 -0.47
N THR A 63 -2.16 8.87 0.69
CA THR A 63 -1.54 9.62 1.79
C THR A 63 -0.26 8.95 2.30
N SER A 64 -0.24 7.62 2.40
CA SER A 64 0.96 6.87 2.81
C SER A 64 2.12 7.05 1.84
N PHE A 65 1.92 6.82 0.54
CA PHE A 65 3.00 6.84 -0.44
C PHE A 65 3.46 8.26 -0.80
N THR A 66 2.57 9.25 -0.85
CA THR A 66 2.95 10.62 -1.23
C THR A 66 3.61 11.39 -0.08
N SER A 67 3.36 10.98 1.17
CA SER A 67 3.98 11.61 2.33
C SER A 67 5.50 11.44 2.36
N ASP A 68 6.03 10.32 1.87
CA ASP A 68 7.47 10.08 1.82
C ASP A 68 8.18 11.01 0.82
N PHE A 69 7.54 11.28 -0.31
CA PHE A 69 8.05 12.21 -1.32
C PHE A 69 7.95 13.66 -0.84
N THR A 70 6.83 14.02 -0.22
CA THR A 70 6.57 15.39 0.26
C THR A 70 7.51 15.77 1.40
N LYS A 71 7.79 14.84 2.33
CA LYS A 71 8.69 15.06 3.46
C LYS A 71 10.17 14.80 3.14
N LYS A 72 10.50 14.39 1.91
CA LYS A 72 11.85 13.96 1.50
C LYS A 72 12.45 12.87 2.41
N THR A 73 11.61 12.02 3.00
CA THR A 73 12.07 10.93 3.89
C THR A 73 12.56 9.72 3.10
N LEU A 74 12.26 9.66 1.80
CA LEU A 74 12.69 8.57 0.92
C LEU A 74 14.23 8.47 0.85
N ASP A 75 14.92 9.60 0.66
CA ASP A 75 16.40 9.60 0.53
C ASP A 75 17.08 9.08 1.80
N PHE A 76 16.54 9.45 2.97
CA PHE A 76 16.99 8.95 4.27
C PHE A 76 16.67 7.45 4.47
N GLN A 77 15.57 6.96 3.91
CA GLN A 77 15.25 5.54 3.99
C GLN A 77 16.16 4.70 3.07
N LEU A 78 16.52 5.24 1.90
CA LEU A 78 17.39 4.58 0.93
C LEU A 78 18.87 4.59 1.33
N SER A 79 19.30 5.47 2.23
CA SER A 79 20.66 5.43 2.78
C SER A 79 20.87 4.28 3.78
N ASN A 80 19.79 3.69 4.28
CA ASN A 80 19.86 2.49 5.10
C ASN A 80 19.98 1.23 4.21
N PRO A 81 20.59 0.14 4.71
CA PRO A 81 20.77 -1.12 3.96
C PRO A 81 19.46 -1.92 3.86
N VAL A 82 18.36 -1.27 3.49
CA VAL A 82 17.04 -1.87 3.33
C VAL A 82 16.62 -1.71 1.87
N SER A 83 16.29 -2.80 1.20
CA SER A 83 15.85 -2.75 -0.19
C SER A 83 14.54 -1.97 -0.34
N SER A 84 14.43 -1.16 -1.39
CA SER A 84 13.23 -0.36 -1.71
C SER A 84 11.98 -1.25 -1.84
N ALA A 85 12.14 -2.44 -2.43
CA ALA A 85 11.07 -3.43 -2.55
C ALA A 85 10.52 -3.86 -1.18
N ARG A 86 11.40 -4.04 -0.18
CA ARG A 86 10.98 -4.42 1.18
C ARG A 86 10.20 -3.29 1.85
N ILE A 87 10.60 -2.04 1.66
CA ILE A 87 9.87 -0.86 2.17
C ILE A 87 8.49 -0.78 1.53
N PHE A 88 8.43 -0.93 0.20
CA PHE A 88 7.18 -0.95 -0.56
C PHE A 88 6.19 -2.00 -0.05
N TRP A 89 6.63 -3.27 0.09
CA TRP A 89 5.76 -4.35 0.54
C TRP A 89 5.24 -4.16 1.97
N ILE A 90 6.08 -3.65 2.89
CA ILE A 90 5.63 -3.35 4.25
C ILE A 90 4.53 -2.29 4.24
N LYS A 91 4.71 -1.20 3.48
CA LYS A 91 3.70 -0.14 3.34
C LYS A 91 2.42 -0.66 2.69
N PHE A 92 2.57 -1.39 1.59
CA PHE A 92 1.45 -1.96 0.85
C PHE A 92 0.62 -2.89 1.73
N LEU A 93 1.24 -3.84 2.44
CA LEU A 93 0.52 -4.79 3.29
C LEU A 93 -0.09 -4.13 4.53
N PHE A 94 0.61 -3.16 5.12
CA PHE A 94 0.09 -2.41 6.27
C PHE A 94 -1.16 -1.60 5.90
N ASN A 95 -1.11 -0.85 4.80
CA ASN A 95 -2.23 -0.07 4.30
C ASN A 95 -3.40 -0.97 3.85
N LEU A 96 -3.10 -2.15 3.29
CA LEU A 96 -4.11 -3.14 2.93
C LEU A 96 -4.83 -3.68 4.18
N ALA A 97 -4.08 -4.00 5.24
CA ALA A 97 -4.66 -4.42 6.52
C ALA A 97 -5.52 -3.31 7.13
N LEU A 98 -5.09 -2.05 7.05
CA LEU A 98 -5.84 -0.89 7.51
C LEU A 98 -7.16 -0.73 6.73
N LEU A 99 -7.12 -0.91 5.41
CA LEU A 99 -8.30 -0.88 4.54
C LEU A 99 -9.31 -1.95 4.96
N PHE A 100 -8.87 -3.20 5.15
CA PHE A 100 -9.75 -4.27 5.63
C PHE A 100 -10.34 -3.98 7.01
N ALA A 101 -9.54 -3.46 7.94
CA ALA A 101 -10.01 -3.08 9.26
C ALA A 101 -11.11 -2.00 9.19
N LEU A 102 -10.95 -0.99 8.33
CA LEU A 102 -11.94 0.06 8.14
C LEU A 102 -13.22 -0.43 7.44
N ILE A 103 -13.10 -1.35 6.48
CA ILE A 103 -14.27 -1.98 5.84
C ILE A 103 -15.06 -2.81 6.86
N LEU A 104 -14.36 -3.59 7.70
CA LEU A 104 -14.99 -4.38 8.77
C LEU A 104 -15.66 -3.46 9.81
N LEU A 105 -15.00 -2.36 10.16
CA LEU A 105 -15.55 -1.35 11.07
C LEU A 105 -16.80 -0.69 10.49
N ALA A 106 -16.76 -0.29 9.22
CA ALA A 106 -17.92 0.28 8.52
C ALA A 106 -19.09 -0.69 8.51
N LYS A 107 -18.83 -1.98 8.22
CA LYS A 107 -19.85 -3.03 8.30
C LYS A 107 -20.44 -3.16 9.71
N LEU A 108 -19.59 -3.13 10.75
CA LEU A 108 -20.01 -3.26 12.15
C LEU A 108 -20.90 -2.09 12.59
N PHE A 109 -20.51 -0.86 12.25
CA PHE A 109 -21.25 0.35 12.65
C PHE A 109 -22.55 0.54 11.87
N LEU A 110 -22.54 0.26 10.57
CA LEU A 110 -23.72 0.44 9.73
C LEU A 110 -24.75 -0.69 9.92
N ARG A 111 -24.36 -1.82 10.56
CA ARG A 111 -25.20 -3.01 10.79
C ARG A 111 -25.88 -3.55 9.53
N ILE A 112 -25.31 -3.32 8.36
CA ILE A 112 -25.95 -3.69 7.10
C ILE A 112 -25.71 -5.17 6.85
N SER A 113 -26.78 -5.88 6.50
CA SER A 113 -26.68 -7.24 6.03
C SER A 113 -26.12 -7.25 4.61
N ILE A 114 -25.10 -8.09 4.38
CA ILE A 114 -24.60 -8.37 3.04
C ILE A 114 -25.73 -8.91 2.13
N ASP A 115 -26.75 -9.52 2.74
CA ASP A 115 -27.91 -10.03 2.02
C ASP A 115 -28.73 -8.92 1.37
N ASP A 116 -28.83 -7.74 1.99
CA ASP A 116 -29.56 -6.60 1.42
C ASP A 116 -28.82 -6.04 0.21
N TYR A 117 -27.48 -6.02 0.27
CA TYR A 117 -26.63 -5.66 -0.87
C TYR A 117 -26.80 -6.64 -2.04
N ALA A 118 -26.74 -7.94 -1.77
CA ALA A 118 -26.90 -8.97 -2.80
C ALA A 118 -28.30 -8.95 -3.42
N ARG A 119 -29.35 -8.74 -2.60
CA ARG A 119 -30.74 -8.66 -3.05
C ARG A 119 -30.99 -7.42 -3.91
N TYR A 120 -30.34 -6.29 -3.62
CA TYR A 120 -30.46 -5.08 -4.43
C TYR A 120 -29.83 -5.26 -5.81
N PHE A 121 -28.66 -5.89 -5.88
CA PHE A 121 -27.94 -6.01 -7.15
C PHE A 121 -28.53 -7.11 -8.06
N TRP A 122 -28.77 -8.32 -7.53
CA TRP A 122 -29.22 -9.49 -8.31
C TRP A 122 -30.67 -9.92 -8.10
N GLY A 123 -31.44 -9.12 -7.37
CA GLY A 123 -32.83 -9.43 -7.10
C GLY A 123 -33.00 -10.57 -6.07
N PRO A 124 -34.25 -10.89 -5.73
CA PRO A 124 -34.56 -11.80 -4.61
C PRO A 124 -34.38 -13.29 -4.93
N HIS A 125 -34.30 -13.68 -6.21
CA HIS A 125 -34.47 -15.09 -6.60
C HIS A 125 -33.18 -15.93 -6.65
N ASP A 126 -31.99 -15.33 -6.55
CA ASP A 126 -30.73 -16.08 -6.77
C ASP A 126 -29.72 -15.90 -5.64
N LEU A 127 -30.06 -16.41 -4.45
CA LEU A 127 -29.17 -16.44 -3.28
C LEU A 127 -27.91 -17.29 -3.50
N SER A 128 -27.88 -18.14 -4.53
CA SER A 128 -26.72 -19.00 -4.84
C SER A 128 -25.48 -18.18 -5.24
N LYS A 129 -25.68 -16.97 -5.79
CA LYS A 129 -24.61 -16.09 -6.30
C LYS A 129 -24.05 -15.11 -5.26
N LYS A 130 -24.52 -15.14 -4.01
CA LYS A 130 -24.00 -14.30 -2.91
C LYS A 130 -22.47 -14.28 -2.78
N PRO A 131 -21.75 -15.42 -2.70
CA PRO A 131 -20.30 -15.41 -2.51
C PRO A 131 -19.58 -14.75 -3.69
N LEU A 132 -20.11 -14.90 -4.90
CA LEU A 132 -19.54 -14.30 -6.11
C LEU A 132 -19.67 -12.77 -6.09
N VAL A 133 -20.80 -12.22 -5.66
CA VAL A 133 -21.00 -10.76 -5.56
C VAL A 133 -20.04 -10.15 -4.53
N ILE A 134 -19.89 -10.81 -3.37
CA ILE A 134 -18.95 -10.39 -2.33
C ILE A 134 -17.52 -10.43 -2.87
N ALA A 135 -17.15 -11.51 -3.55
CA ALA A 135 -15.82 -11.66 -4.14
C ALA A 135 -15.53 -10.56 -5.18
N ILE A 136 -16.46 -10.29 -6.10
CA ILE A 136 -16.32 -9.20 -7.09
C ILE A 136 -16.12 -7.85 -6.40
N PHE A 137 -16.89 -7.56 -5.35
CA PHE A 137 -16.76 -6.33 -4.59
C PHE A 137 -15.39 -6.18 -3.91
N PHE A 138 -14.88 -7.23 -3.28
CA PHE A 138 -13.54 -7.19 -2.67
C PHE A 138 -12.43 -7.09 -3.72
N ILE A 139 -12.57 -7.80 -4.85
CA ILE A 139 -11.62 -7.73 -5.97
C ILE A 139 -11.61 -6.32 -6.57
N SER A 140 -12.75 -5.67 -6.77
CA SER A 140 -12.80 -4.32 -7.32
C SER A 140 -12.14 -3.30 -6.38
N ILE A 141 -12.38 -3.41 -5.07
CA ILE A 141 -11.69 -2.60 -4.05
C ILE A 141 -10.18 -2.81 -4.12
N LEU A 142 -9.72 -4.06 -4.23
CA LEU A 142 -8.30 -4.40 -4.31
C LEU A 142 -7.64 -3.85 -5.59
N ILE A 143 -8.34 -3.89 -6.72
CA ILE A 143 -7.89 -3.30 -7.99
C ILE A 143 -7.75 -1.79 -7.85
N ILE A 144 -8.76 -1.10 -7.32
CA ILE A 144 -8.72 0.36 -7.10
C ILE A 144 -7.57 0.73 -6.15
N TYR A 145 -7.42 -0.01 -5.06
CA TYR A 145 -6.34 0.17 -4.09
C TYR A 145 -4.95 0.03 -4.76
N SER A 146 -4.76 -1.02 -5.57
CA SER A 146 -3.50 -1.28 -6.27
C SER A 146 -3.20 -0.21 -7.32
N ALA A 147 -4.22 0.19 -8.09
CA ALA A 147 -4.10 1.28 -9.07
C ALA A 147 -3.74 2.61 -8.40
N THR A 148 -4.32 2.89 -7.22
CA THR A 148 -4.00 4.09 -6.46
C THR A 148 -2.58 4.06 -5.90
N CYS A 149 -2.11 2.91 -5.41
CA CYS A 149 -0.71 2.74 -5.01
C CYS A 149 0.24 3.06 -6.16
N PHE A 150 -0.03 2.51 -7.34
CA PHE A 150 0.76 2.76 -8.55
C PHE A 150 0.72 4.24 -8.97
N SER A 151 -0.47 4.85 -8.99
CA SER A 151 -0.65 6.28 -9.30
C SER A 151 0.15 7.18 -8.35
N SER A 152 0.14 6.85 -7.06
CA SER A 152 0.83 7.61 -6.02
C SER A 152 2.35 7.54 -6.15
N LEU A 153 2.89 6.40 -6.57
CA LEU A 153 4.31 6.24 -6.88
C LEU A 153 4.72 6.99 -8.15
N LEU A 154 3.85 7.02 -9.17
CA LEU A 154 4.12 7.66 -10.45
C LEU A 154 4.12 9.18 -10.32
N LEU A 155 3.12 9.76 -9.63
CA LEU A 155 2.87 11.19 -9.62
C LEU A 155 3.48 11.93 -8.42
N LYS A 156 3.89 11.21 -7.37
CA LYS A 156 4.58 11.74 -6.18
C LYS A 156 3.82 12.84 -5.41
N ASN A 157 2.57 13.11 -5.78
CA ASN A 157 1.71 14.13 -5.18
C ASN A 157 0.29 13.58 -4.99
N THR A 158 -0.33 13.89 -3.85
CA THR A 158 -1.62 13.35 -3.40
C THR A 158 -2.75 13.66 -4.37
N LEU A 159 -2.92 14.93 -4.73
CA LEU A 159 -4.07 15.36 -5.53
C LEU A 159 -4.00 14.82 -6.97
N PRO A 160 -2.87 14.96 -7.71
CA PRO A 160 -2.73 14.34 -9.03
C PRO A 160 -2.91 12.82 -8.99
N ALA A 161 -2.39 12.14 -7.97
CA ALA A 161 -2.54 10.69 -7.84
C ALA A 161 -4.01 10.25 -7.75
N ILE A 162 -4.84 10.96 -6.97
CA ILE A 162 -6.28 10.69 -6.86
C ILE A 162 -6.97 10.93 -8.20
N ILE A 163 -6.72 12.08 -8.85
CA ILE A 163 -7.37 12.45 -10.12
C ILE A 163 -6.96 11.50 -11.25
N CYS A 164 -5.72 11.04 -11.29
CA CYS A 164 -5.22 10.15 -12.34
C CYS A 164 -5.57 8.67 -12.13
N THR A 165 -5.96 8.26 -10.91
CA THR A 165 -6.32 6.87 -10.61
C THR A 165 -7.37 6.28 -11.56
N PRO A 166 -8.52 6.93 -11.85
CA PRO A 166 -9.50 6.39 -12.80
C PRO A 166 -8.94 6.25 -14.23
N PHE A 167 -8.07 7.15 -14.67
CA PHE A 167 -7.43 7.07 -15.99
C PHE A 167 -6.43 5.91 -16.06
N ILE A 168 -5.65 5.69 -15.00
CA ILE A 168 -4.74 4.54 -14.88
C ILE A 168 -5.52 3.23 -14.85
N LEU A 169 -6.66 3.20 -14.15
CA LEU A 169 -7.52 2.03 -14.10
C LEU A 169 -8.15 1.75 -15.47
N LEU A 170 -8.66 2.78 -16.16
CA LEU A 170 -9.20 2.66 -17.51
C LEU A 170 -8.13 2.16 -18.49
N PHE A 171 -6.93 2.74 -18.47
CA PHE A 171 -5.82 2.32 -19.30
C PHE A 171 -5.36 0.89 -18.98
N GLY A 172 -5.31 0.54 -17.69
CA GLY A 172 -4.98 -0.80 -17.23
C GLY A 172 -5.99 -1.84 -17.73
N ILE A 173 -7.28 -1.56 -17.64
CA ILE A 173 -8.32 -2.44 -18.20
C ILE A 173 -8.16 -2.53 -19.73
N LEU A 174 -8.01 -1.40 -20.42
CA LEU A 174 -7.89 -1.36 -21.88
C LEU A 174 -6.68 -2.16 -22.39
N LEU A 175 -5.57 -2.16 -21.66
CA LEU A 175 -4.35 -2.87 -22.03
C LEU A 175 -4.39 -4.35 -21.60
N VAL A 176 -4.82 -4.63 -20.38
CA VAL A 176 -4.76 -5.97 -19.79
C VAL A 176 -5.91 -6.85 -20.30
N LEU A 177 -7.11 -6.31 -20.53
CA LEU A 177 -8.27 -7.09 -21.00
C LEU A 177 -8.01 -7.82 -22.33
N PRO A 178 -7.53 -7.18 -23.42
CA PRO A 178 -7.23 -7.90 -24.66
C PRO A 178 -6.13 -8.93 -24.47
N LEU A 179 -5.14 -8.67 -23.60
CA LEU A 179 -4.10 -9.64 -23.28
C LEU A 179 -4.65 -10.86 -22.54
N ILE A 180 -5.59 -10.67 -21.59
CA ILE A 180 -6.31 -11.77 -20.93
C ILE A 180 -7.13 -12.57 -21.95
N ILE A 181 -7.84 -11.90 -22.86
CA ILE A 181 -8.64 -12.56 -23.91
C ILE A 181 -7.74 -13.39 -24.83
N VAL A 182 -6.65 -12.81 -25.34
CA VAL A 182 -5.68 -13.53 -26.19
C VAL A 182 -5.07 -14.72 -25.43
N LEU A 183 -4.69 -14.53 -24.17
CA LEU A 183 -4.12 -15.60 -23.36
C LEU A 183 -5.12 -16.74 -23.10
N PHE A 184 -6.39 -16.39 -22.86
CA PHE A 184 -7.48 -17.37 -22.73
C PHE A 184 -7.77 -18.11 -24.05
N LEU A 185 -7.69 -17.43 -25.20
CA LEU A 185 -7.85 -18.03 -26.53
C LEU A 185 -6.69 -18.99 -26.88
N ILE A 186 -5.45 -18.64 -26.49
CA ILE A 186 -4.27 -19.49 -26.72
C ILE A 186 -4.31 -20.74 -25.84
N SER A 187 -4.75 -20.61 -24.59
CA SER A 187 -4.86 -21.75 -23.68
C SER A 187 -6.07 -21.60 -22.75
N PRO A 188 -7.18 -22.30 -23.04
CA PRO A 188 -8.36 -22.27 -22.17
C PRO A 188 -8.11 -23.01 -20.83
N TYR A 189 -7.01 -23.73 -20.70
CA TYR A 189 -6.64 -24.44 -19.48
C TYR A 189 -5.89 -23.50 -18.51
N LEU A 190 -6.59 -23.13 -17.43
CA LEU A 190 -6.17 -22.26 -16.31
C LEU A 190 -4.75 -22.53 -15.74
N ALA A 191 -4.20 -23.73 -15.95
CA ALA A 191 -2.87 -24.12 -15.46
C ALA A 191 -1.71 -23.35 -16.12
N ILE A 192 -1.81 -23.05 -17.42
CA ILE A 192 -0.74 -22.34 -18.15
C ILE A 192 -0.72 -20.84 -17.77
N PHE A 193 -1.89 -20.26 -17.50
CA PHE A 193 -2.02 -18.88 -17.00
C PHE A 193 -1.31 -18.69 -15.65
N ASN A 194 -1.53 -19.62 -14.70
CA ASN A 194 -0.83 -19.61 -13.42
C ASN A 194 0.69 -19.77 -13.58
N PHE A 195 1.14 -20.64 -14.48
CA PHE A 195 2.57 -20.85 -14.73
C PHE A 195 3.29 -19.57 -15.19
N LEU A 196 2.69 -18.79 -16.11
CA LEU A 196 3.28 -17.55 -16.63
C LEU A 196 3.32 -16.43 -15.58
N LEU A 197 2.27 -16.28 -14.78
CA LEU A 197 2.19 -15.24 -13.74
C LEU A 197 3.21 -15.47 -12.62
N PHE A 198 3.45 -16.73 -12.22
CA PHE A 198 4.46 -17.07 -11.21
C PHE A 198 5.89 -17.14 -11.75
N SER A 199 6.08 -17.48 -13.03
CA SER A 199 7.43 -17.56 -13.63
C SER A 199 8.10 -16.20 -13.75
N CYS A 200 7.32 -15.13 -13.97
CA CYS A 200 7.85 -13.76 -14.03
C CYS A 200 8.42 -13.29 -12.67
N HIS A 201 7.86 -13.76 -11.55
CA HIS A 201 8.39 -13.47 -10.21
C HIS A 201 9.75 -14.14 -9.96
N ARG A 202 10.00 -15.32 -10.54
CA ARG A 202 11.25 -16.06 -10.28
C ARG A 202 12.43 -15.58 -11.12
N ALA A 203 12.17 -14.97 -12.28
CA ALA A 203 13.21 -14.50 -13.21
C ALA A 203 13.98 -13.26 -12.73
N GLY A 204 13.50 -12.54 -11.71
CA GLY A 204 14.15 -11.33 -11.16
C GLY A 204 15.24 -11.58 -10.10
N TYR A 205 15.45 -12.84 -9.69
CA TYR A 205 16.55 -13.22 -8.80
C TYR A 205 17.74 -13.75 -9.61
N THR A 206 18.22 -12.98 -10.59
CA THR A 206 19.61 -13.15 -10.99
C THR A 206 20.44 -12.67 -9.81
N THR A 207 20.95 -13.66 -9.07
CA THR A 207 22.05 -13.52 -8.12
C THR A 207 23.04 -12.47 -8.64
N PRO A 208 23.48 -11.50 -7.81
CA PRO A 208 24.61 -10.68 -8.19
C PRO A 208 25.72 -11.66 -8.56
N THR A 209 26.18 -11.52 -9.80
CA THR A 209 27.38 -12.15 -10.33
C THR A 209 28.37 -12.26 -9.20
N LEU A 210 28.68 -13.52 -8.86
CA LEU A 210 29.78 -13.89 -7.98
C LEU A 210 30.95 -13.02 -8.46
N GLY A 211 31.26 -11.97 -7.71
CA GLY A 211 32.43 -11.16 -7.97
C GLY A 211 33.54 -12.18 -8.01
N THR A 212 34.17 -12.33 -9.17
CA THR A 212 35.45 -12.98 -9.28
C THR A 212 36.29 -12.31 -8.22
N HIS A 213 36.50 -13.00 -7.10
CA HIS A 213 37.56 -12.67 -6.18
C HIS A 213 38.83 -12.84 -7.01
N SER A 214 39.22 -11.76 -7.69
CA SER A 214 40.59 -11.56 -8.07
C SER A 214 41.35 -11.78 -6.78
N ALA A 215 42.06 -12.90 -6.69
CA ALA A 215 42.98 -13.15 -5.60
C ALA A 215 43.77 -11.85 -5.38
N PRO A 216 43.97 -11.41 -4.12
CA PRO A 216 44.87 -10.29 -3.89
C PRO A 216 46.17 -10.68 -4.57
N VAL A 217 46.56 -9.91 -5.58
CA VAL A 217 47.93 -9.96 -6.11
C VAL A 217 48.80 -9.88 -4.88
N ALA A 218 49.57 -10.93 -4.62
CA ALA A 218 50.50 -10.98 -3.53
C ALA A 218 51.43 -9.77 -3.68
N GLY A 219 51.12 -8.70 -2.95
CA GLY A 219 51.99 -7.56 -2.82
C GLY A 219 53.27 -8.10 -2.22
N THR A 220 54.36 -7.94 -2.97
CA THR A 220 55.71 -8.13 -2.46
C THR A 220 55.82 -7.29 -1.19
N HIS A 221 55.87 -7.98 -0.04
CA HIS A 221 56.17 -7.36 1.24
C HIS A 221 57.56 -6.73 1.13
N SER A 222 57.60 -5.43 0.83
CA SER A 222 58.75 -4.61 1.14
C SER A 222 58.64 -4.34 2.63
N ALA A 223 59.64 -4.79 3.39
CA ALA A 223 59.74 -4.55 4.81
C ALA A 223 59.55 -3.05 5.12
N PRO A 224 58.79 -2.69 6.17
CA PRO A 224 58.73 -1.30 6.60
C PRO A 224 60.12 -0.89 7.10
N PRO A 225 60.67 0.27 6.69
CA PRO A 225 61.86 0.80 7.33
C PRO A 225 61.50 1.11 8.78
N SER A 226 62.30 0.61 9.72
CA SER A 226 62.20 0.94 11.14
C SER A 226 62.25 2.46 11.30
N GLY A 227 61.11 3.07 11.59
CA GLY A 227 60.94 4.52 11.61
C GLY A 227 60.19 4.98 12.84
N ARG A 228 60.96 5.20 13.91
CA ARG A 228 60.73 6.10 15.07
C ARG A 228 59.30 6.23 15.61
N HIS A 229 59.13 5.71 16.82
CA HIS A 229 58.11 6.14 17.77
C HIS A 229 58.07 7.67 17.87
N SER A 230 56.96 8.27 17.45
CA SER A 230 56.59 9.62 17.84
C SER A 230 55.56 9.52 18.96
N ALA A 231 55.86 10.20 20.07
CA ALA A 231 55.09 10.20 21.30
C ALA A 231 53.62 10.63 21.10
N PRO A 232 52.70 10.18 21.97
CA PRO A 232 51.32 10.67 21.95
C PRO A 232 51.30 12.15 22.37
N VAL A 233 50.73 13.00 21.52
CA VAL A 233 50.40 14.38 21.86
C VAL A 233 49.23 14.35 22.85
N VAL A 234 49.52 14.66 24.11
CA VAL A 234 48.52 14.90 25.16
C VAL A 234 47.79 16.19 24.83
N GLY A 235 46.53 16.09 24.42
CA GLY A 235 45.64 17.24 24.27
C GLY A 235 45.21 17.78 25.63
N THR A 236 45.57 19.02 25.94
CA THR A 236 45.10 19.76 27.11
C THR A 236 43.61 20.09 27.00
N HIS A 237 42.82 19.65 27.99
CA HIS A 237 41.44 20.10 28.18
C HIS A 237 41.43 21.57 28.63
N ALA A 238 40.84 22.46 27.82
CA ALA A 238 40.45 23.79 28.26
C ALA A 238 39.03 23.73 28.86
N ALA A 239 38.89 24.20 30.09
CA ALA A 239 37.61 24.38 30.78
C ALA A 239 36.83 25.57 30.17
N PRO A 240 35.48 25.52 30.13
CA PRO A 240 34.68 26.63 29.65
C PRO A 240 34.58 27.74 30.71
N PRO A 241 34.59 29.03 30.31
CA PRO A 241 34.40 30.13 31.25
C PRO A 241 32.96 30.15 31.78
N ALA A 242 32.82 30.26 33.10
CA ALA A 242 31.57 30.54 33.76
C ALA A 242 31.13 31.97 33.45
N GLY A 243 29.98 32.12 32.79
CA GLY A 243 29.31 33.41 32.61
C GLY A 243 28.46 33.75 33.83
N THR A 244 28.67 34.95 34.36
CA THR A 244 27.80 35.68 35.29
C THR A 244 26.57 36.24 34.58
#